data_AF-A0A950YYK9-F1
#
_entry.id   AF-A0A950YYK9-F1
#
_cell.length_a   1.000
_cell.length_b   1.000
_cell.length_c   1.000
_cell.angle_alpha   90.00
_cell.angle_beta   90.00
_cell.angle_gamma   90.00
#
_symmetry.space_group_name_H-M   'P 1'
#
loop_
_entity.id
_entity.type
_entity.pdbx_description
1 polymer ?
#
loop_
_entity_poly.entity_id
_entity_poly.type
_entity_poly.pdbx_seq_one_letter_code
_entity_poly.pdbx_strand_id
1 'polypeptide(L)'
;GVCRDFQHLAVTFCRALNIPARYVTGYLGDIGVPALPCPMDFSAWFEVYLGGRWWTFDARHNAPRKGRVLMAVGRDAADVAITTAFGSARLTKFTVVSDEVVEATAAV
;
A
#
# COMPACT_ATOMS: atom_id res chain seq x y z
N GLY A 1 13.39 -5.12 5.97
CA GLY A 1 11.94 -4.99 6.20
C GLY A 1 11.20 -5.13 4.88
N VAL A 2 9.90 -5.42 4.93
CA VAL A 2 8.95 -5.36 3.81
C VAL A 2 8.23 -4.00 3.79
N CYS A 3 7.33 -3.77 2.83
CA CYS A 3 6.57 -2.51 2.71
C CYS A 3 5.94 -2.04 4.04
N ARG A 4 5.45 -2.96 4.87
CA ARG A 4 4.92 -2.60 6.19
C ARG A 4 5.95 -1.89 7.06
N ASP A 5 7.16 -2.45 7.14
CA ASP A 5 8.17 -1.99 8.09
C ASP A 5 8.74 -0.60 7.70
N PHE A 6 8.98 -0.39 6.40
CA PHE A 6 9.39 0.92 5.87
C PHE A 6 8.35 2.01 6.17
N GLN A 7 7.07 1.66 6.10
CA GLN A 7 5.97 2.60 6.22
C GLN A 7 5.72 2.95 7.69
N HIS A 8 5.86 1.98 8.60
CA HIS A 8 5.88 2.29 10.05
C HIS A 8 7.03 3.23 10.40
N LEU A 9 8.24 2.99 9.88
CA LEU A 9 9.39 3.84 10.15
C LEU A 9 9.15 5.26 9.64
N ALA A 10 8.64 5.41 8.41
CA ALA A 10 8.35 6.72 7.82
C ALA A 10 7.24 7.47 8.59
N VAL A 11 6.13 6.79 8.93
CA VAL A 11 5.06 7.37 9.75
C VAL A 11 5.59 7.82 11.10
N THR A 12 6.43 7.00 11.74
CA THR A 12 7.04 7.32 13.04
C THR A 12 7.96 8.54 12.93
N PHE A 13 8.79 8.61 11.90
CA PHE A 13 9.70 9.74 11.67
C PHE A 13 8.93 11.05 11.43
N CYS A 14 7.87 11.03 10.60
CA CYS A 14 7.01 12.19 10.42
C CYS A 14 6.37 12.65 11.74
N ARG A 15 5.80 11.72 12.50
CA ARG A 15 5.15 12.06 13.78
C ARG A 15 6.14 12.58 14.83
N ALA A 16 7.37 12.08 14.85
CA ALA A 16 8.44 12.60 15.71
C ALA A 16 8.81 14.06 15.37
N LEU A 17 8.57 14.49 14.14
CA LEU A 17 8.75 15.87 13.68
C LEU A 17 7.47 16.71 13.76
N ASN A 18 6.45 16.25 14.51
CA ASN A 18 5.12 16.88 14.61
C ASN A 18 4.36 16.99 13.29
N ILE A 19 4.69 16.15 12.31
CA ILE A 19 3.99 16.10 11.03
C ILE A 19 2.94 14.98 11.09
N PRO A 20 1.63 15.28 10.92
CA PRO A 20 0.60 14.25 10.94
C PRO A 20 0.79 13.29 9.76
N ALA A 21 0.97 12.01 10.08
CA ALA A 21 1.11 10.94 9.08
C ALA A 21 0.20 9.77 9.44
N ARG A 22 -0.26 9.03 8.43
CA ARG A 22 -1.09 7.82 8.57
C ARG A 22 -0.58 6.70 7.69
N TYR A 23 -0.78 5.47 8.15
CA TYR A 23 -0.44 4.25 7.42
C TYR A 23 -1.56 3.91 6.45
N VAL A 24 -1.21 3.37 5.30
CA VAL A 24 -2.15 2.99 4.25
C VAL A 24 -1.86 1.58 3.76
N THR A 25 -2.92 0.79 3.58
CA THR A 25 -2.87 -0.52 2.92
C THR A 25 -3.75 -0.50 1.68
N GLY A 26 -3.33 -1.23 0.65
CA GLY A 26 -4.08 -1.32 -0.60
C GLY A 26 -3.41 -2.18 -1.65
N TYR A 27 -3.92 -2.08 -2.88
CA TYR A 27 -3.30 -2.71 -4.04
C TYR A 27 -2.32 -1.74 -4.70
N LEU A 28 -1.22 -2.30 -5.19
CA LEU A 28 -0.29 -1.62 -6.07
C LEU A 28 0.24 -2.64 -7.07
N GLY A 29 -0.30 -2.61 -8.27
CA GLY A 29 0.16 -3.45 -9.37
C GLY A 29 1.44 -2.94 -10.02
N ASP A 30 1.93 -3.69 -10.99
CA ASP A 30 3.04 -3.32 -11.85
C ASP A 30 2.59 -2.48 -13.05
N ILE A 31 1.81 -1.43 -12.77
CA ILE A 31 1.29 -0.51 -13.77
C ILE A 31 2.33 0.57 -14.08
N GLY A 32 2.79 0.61 -15.33
CA GLY A 32 3.80 1.57 -15.79
C GLY A 32 5.21 1.31 -15.28
N VAL A 33 5.49 0.08 -14.83
CA VAL A 33 6.82 -0.41 -14.45
C VAL A 33 7.05 -1.81 -15.04
N PRO A 34 8.30 -2.30 -15.12
CA PRO A 34 8.54 -3.68 -15.54
C PRO A 34 7.81 -4.66 -14.61
N ALA A 35 7.05 -5.58 -15.20
CA ALA A 35 6.38 -6.64 -14.45
C ALA A 35 7.42 -7.50 -13.73
N LEU A 36 7.19 -7.77 -12.45
CA LEU A 36 8.05 -8.66 -11.69
C LEU A 36 7.56 -10.12 -11.85
N PRO A 37 8.47 -11.10 -12.02
CA PRO A 37 8.09 -12.51 -12.14
C PRO A 37 7.71 -13.14 -10.79
N CYS A 38 7.41 -12.34 -9.77
CA CYS A 38 6.99 -12.80 -8.45
C CYS A 38 5.47 -12.66 -8.29
N PRO A 39 4.83 -13.51 -7.46
CA PRO A 39 3.42 -13.32 -7.12
C PRO A 39 3.15 -11.91 -6.57
N MET A 40 2.05 -11.30 -6.99
CA MET A 40 1.59 -10.03 -6.44
C MET A 40 1.20 -10.17 -4.96
N ASP A 41 1.28 -9.06 -4.24
CA ASP A 41 0.95 -8.95 -2.82
C ASP A 41 0.25 -7.61 -2.55
N PHE A 42 -0.39 -7.48 -1.40
CA PHE A 42 -0.83 -6.17 -0.92
C PHE A 42 0.38 -5.28 -0.70
N SER A 43 0.18 -3.99 -0.92
CA SER A 43 1.18 -2.97 -0.70
C SER A 43 0.76 -2.03 0.41
N ALA A 44 1.75 -1.54 1.12
CA ALA A 44 1.58 -0.46 2.07
C ALA A 44 2.26 0.80 1.54
N TRP A 45 1.69 1.94 1.86
CA TRP A 45 2.32 3.25 1.73
C TRP A 45 1.91 4.11 2.92
N PHE A 46 2.32 5.37 2.93
CA PHE A 46 1.91 6.29 3.98
C PHE A 46 1.45 7.59 3.38
N GLU A 47 0.66 8.31 4.16
CA GLU A 47 0.18 9.63 3.78
C GLU A 47 0.53 10.64 4.85
N VAL A 48 0.85 11.86 4.42
CA VAL A 48 1.24 12.96 5.28
C VAL A 48 0.27 14.11 5.05
N TYR A 49 -0.25 14.70 6.13
CA TYR A 49 -1.17 15.83 6.05
C TYR A 49 -0.39 17.14 5.96
N LEU A 50 -0.41 17.77 4.79
CA LEU A 50 0.29 19.03 4.52
C LEU A 50 -0.63 19.95 3.71
N GLY A 51 -0.79 21.21 4.16
CA GLY A 51 -1.55 22.22 3.44
C GLY A 51 -3.03 21.86 3.22
N GLY A 52 -3.68 21.26 4.23
CA GLY A 52 -5.12 20.96 4.17
C GLY A 52 -5.48 19.67 3.42
N ARG A 53 -4.50 18.83 3.06
CA ARG A 53 -4.75 17.57 2.34
C ARG A 53 -3.75 16.47 2.71
N TRP A 54 -4.16 15.23 2.46
CA TRP A 54 -3.28 14.07 2.53
C TRP A 54 -2.47 13.92 1.23
N TRP A 55 -1.16 13.77 1.38
CA TRP A 55 -0.21 13.52 0.31
C TRP A 55 0.35 12.11 0.42
N THR A 56 0.37 11.38 -0.69
CA THR A 56 0.87 10.00 -0.75
C THR A 56 2.38 9.94 -0.91
N PHE A 57 3.02 9.15 -0.05
CA PHE A 57 4.46 8.87 -0.08
C PHE A 57 4.70 7.37 0.06
N ASP A 58 5.80 6.86 -0.49
CA ASP A 58 6.17 5.47 -0.42
C ASP A 58 7.65 5.34 -0.03
N ALA A 59 7.91 4.94 1.21
CA ALA A 59 9.27 4.81 1.72
C ALA A 59 10.02 3.60 1.12
N ARG A 60 9.30 2.67 0.49
CA ARG A 60 9.90 1.51 -0.20
C ARG A 60 10.33 1.87 -1.61
N HIS A 61 9.56 2.71 -2.30
CA HIS A 61 9.83 3.10 -3.68
C HIS A 61 10.15 4.59 -3.79
N ASN A 62 11.39 4.92 -4.12
CA ASN A 62 11.83 6.31 -4.31
C ASN A 62 11.40 6.91 -5.67
N ALA A 63 10.29 6.44 -6.23
CA ALA A 63 9.74 6.90 -7.50
C ALA A 63 8.20 6.84 -7.47
N PRO A 64 7.49 7.78 -8.10
CA PRO A 64 6.04 7.74 -8.20
C PRO A 64 5.54 6.45 -8.87
N ARG A 65 4.52 5.83 -8.28
CA ARG A 65 3.87 4.62 -8.80
C ARG A 65 2.41 4.91 -9.13
N LYS A 66 1.94 4.37 -10.27
CA LYS A 66 0.54 4.43 -10.71
C LYS A 66 -0.25 3.24 -10.18
N GLY A 67 -1.58 3.31 -10.26
CA GLY A 67 -2.44 2.15 -9.98
C GLY A 67 -2.63 1.83 -8.50
N ARG A 68 -2.46 2.80 -7.59
CA ARG A 68 -2.79 2.59 -6.17
C ARG A 68 -4.29 2.51 -5.99
N VAL A 69 -4.77 1.39 -5.46
CA VAL A 69 -6.17 1.23 -5.04
C VAL A 69 -6.18 1.22 -3.52
N LEU A 70 -6.64 2.32 -2.94
CA LEU A 70 -6.76 2.49 -1.50
C LEU A 70 -7.75 1.48 -0.92
N MET A 71 -7.33 0.69 0.08
CA MET A 71 -8.25 -0.18 0.82
C MET A 71 -8.60 0.42 2.18
N ALA A 72 -7.58 0.76 2.98
CA ALA A 72 -7.80 1.28 4.33
C ALA A 72 -6.66 2.19 4.79
N VAL A 73 -6.98 3.10 5.70
CA VAL A 73 -6.04 4.00 6.37
C VAL A 73 -6.18 3.87 7.88
N GLY A 74 -5.07 3.98 8.60
CA GLY A 74 -5.03 3.85 10.05
C GLY A 74 -3.80 4.53 10.65
N ARG A 75 -3.68 4.48 11.97
CA ARG A 75 -2.47 5.01 12.64
C ARG A 75 -1.25 4.18 12.27
N ASP A 76 -1.44 2.87 12.13
CA ASP A 76 -0.42 1.89 11.81
C ASP A 76 -1.09 0.59 11.28
N ALA A 77 -0.31 -0.46 11.01
CA ALA A 77 -0.83 -1.73 10.48
C ALA A 77 -1.79 -2.50 11.41
N ALA A 78 -1.84 -2.20 12.71
CA ALA A 78 -2.80 -2.83 13.62
C ALA A 78 -4.24 -2.35 13.36
N ASP A 79 -4.41 -1.08 12.96
CA ASP A 79 -5.72 -0.52 12.60
C ASP A 79 -6.21 -1.03 11.23
N VAL A 80 -5.31 -1.53 10.37
CA VAL A 80 -5.60 -1.92 8.98
C VAL A 80 -4.98 -3.26 8.58
N ALA A 81 -4.98 -4.22 9.49
CA ALA A 81 -4.48 -5.56 9.20
C ALA A 81 -5.31 -6.24 8.10
N ILE A 82 -4.66 -6.97 7.19
CA ILE A 82 -5.35 -7.75 6.15
C ILE A 82 -6.25 -8.83 6.77
N THR A 83 -5.80 -9.44 7.87
CA THR A 83 -6.57 -10.41 8.64
C THR A 83 -6.12 -10.36 10.09
N THR A 84 -7.09 -10.25 11.01
CA THR A 84 -6.87 -10.41 12.45
C THR A 84 -7.55 -11.71 12.89
N ALA A 85 -6.77 -12.64 13.44
CA ALA A 85 -7.28 -13.94 13.88
C ALA A 85 -7.30 -14.02 15.41
N PHE A 86 -8.40 -14.54 15.96
CA PHE A 86 -8.55 -14.84 17.39
C PHE A 86 -8.60 -16.36 17.56
N GLY A 87 -7.48 -16.95 17.98
CA GLY A 87 -7.29 -18.40 18.02
C GLY A 87 -6.33 -18.90 16.93
N SER A 88 -6.25 -20.22 16.74
CA SER A 88 -5.34 -20.81 15.76
C SER A 88 -5.94 -20.75 14.35
N ALA A 89 -5.25 -20.06 13.44
CA ALA A 89 -5.56 -20.03 12.02
C ALA A 89 -4.28 -20.33 11.23
N ARG A 90 -4.40 -21.19 10.20
CA ARG A 90 -3.30 -21.49 9.28
C ARG A 90 -3.65 -20.96 7.89
N LEU A 91 -2.85 -20.03 7.38
CA LEU A 91 -2.96 -19.57 6.00
C LEU A 91 -2.62 -20.73 5.06
N THR A 92 -3.59 -21.14 4.23
CA THR A 92 -3.42 -22.25 3.27
C THR A 92 -3.12 -21.75 1.87
N LYS A 93 -3.68 -20.60 1.50
CA LYS A 93 -3.48 -19.96 0.19
C LYS A 93 -3.59 -18.46 0.34
N PHE A 94 -2.78 -17.74 -0.40
CA PHE A 94 -2.79 -16.29 -0.47
C PHE A 94 -2.49 -15.88 -1.91
N THR A 95 -3.38 -15.08 -2.50
CA THR A 95 -3.26 -14.66 -3.89
C THR A 95 -3.84 -13.26 -4.00
N VAL A 96 -3.04 -12.34 -4.54
CA VAL A 96 -3.42 -10.96 -4.82
C VAL A 96 -3.27 -10.76 -6.32
N VAL A 97 -4.19 -10.01 -6.93
CA VAL A 97 -4.16 -9.67 -8.34
C VAL A 97 -4.55 -8.20 -8.48
N SER A 98 -3.76 -7.44 -9.24
CA SER A 98 -4.01 -6.02 -9.52
C SER A 98 -3.40 -5.66 -10.87
N ASP A 99 -4.05 -6.13 -11.93
CA ASP A 99 -3.63 -5.88 -13.30
C ASP A 99 -4.25 -4.59 -13.85
N GLU A 100 -3.56 -3.95 -14.80
CA GLU A 100 -4.13 -2.86 -15.56
C GLU A 100 -5.23 -3.39 -16.48
N VAL A 101 -6.44 -2.82 -16.38
CA VAL A 101 -7.52 -3.12 -17.32
C VAL A 101 -7.29 -2.28 -18.57
N VAL A 102 -6.81 -2.92 -19.64
CA VAL A 102 -6.83 -2.32 -20.98
C VAL A 102 -8.24 -2.52 -21.50
N GLU A 103 -9.03 -1.45 -21.63
CA GLU A 103 -10.29 -1.53 -22.37
C GLU A 103 -9.97 -2.07 -23.77
N ALA A 104 -10.55 -3.23 -24.11
CA ALA A 104 -10.54 -3.67 -25.50
C ALA A 104 -11.22 -2.56 -26.30
N THR A 105 -10.49 -1.94 -27.23
CA THR A 105 -11.05 -1.00 -28.19
C THR A 105 -12.34 -1.63 -28.72
N ALA A 106 -13.49 -1.05 -28.37
CA ALA A 106 -14.75 -1.47 -28.95
C ALA A 106 -14.55 -1.35 -30.46
N ALA A 107 -14.52 -2.49 -31.15
CA ALA A 107 -14.43 -2.53 -32.60
C ALA A 107 -15.65 -1.78 -33.13
N VAL A 108 -15.41 -0.56 -33.62
CA VAL A 108 -16.35 0.20 -34.45
C VAL A 108 -16.23 -0.34 -35.87
#